data_AF-A0A2E9RU35-F1
#
_entry.id   AF-A0A2E9RU35-F1
#
_cell.length_a   1.000
_cell.length_b   1.000
_cell.length_c   1.000
_cell.angle_alpha   90.00
_cell.angle_beta   90.00
_cell.angle_gamma   90.00
#
_symmetry.space_group_name_H-M   'P 1'
#
loop_
_entity.id
_entity.type
_entity.pdbx_description
1 polymer ?
#
loop_
_entity_poly.entity_id
_entity_poly.type
_entity_poly.pdbx_seq_one_letter_code
_entity_poly.pdbx_strand_id
1 'polypeptide(L)'
;MVPLPKIKYFLFYLSASVLCLAFKVSAQGQVASRVSKADFPVSDAVVESIANGVIVVAAQRLSFNLNDAVALKLLQVGGYLSAGNEKALYLKGLMDAKQAIPLGVLGGRVDEGALAKYLLDLGGSQNPSFFRLLAFNLAGLLQPGNRAVLVELHKAKQMGISSDLESVLKQLHLPYPIHLVKALPPPALPLISAKRLAEGAVKLAEREFKVNRQSPKGFQMLQFAKAIHPENVNALMLEALLTAGQPISGIFTEVTEQAFFGYLNQAVETAGKDENLTLLLHSVILLQQPTSFKSVVAMQNAKKKNLSTEFRTILGRFNSARTLASTKKTTIPHPSTGSSKSLSLDDRLKLSNLTRMLIDRKWTLVDLSTDQQWFFEFRIVGPISYAQGRCTGKRGTRTHSSRQWAIRDGILILENAAKYVYEESSRQWKQANGKNLSYIR
;
A
#
# COMPACT_ATOMS: atom_id res chain seq x y z
N MET A 1 49.06 -65.04 -17.30
CA MET A 1 47.71 -64.42 -17.34
C MET A 1 47.34 -63.99 -15.93
N VAL A 2 47.45 -62.71 -15.63
CA VAL A 2 47.12 -62.12 -14.31
C VAL A 2 45.85 -61.29 -14.48
N PRO A 3 44.83 -61.42 -13.61
CA PRO A 3 43.58 -60.71 -13.80
C PRO A 3 43.71 -59.28 -13.26
N LEU A 4 43.50 -58.28 -14.13
CA LEU A 4 43.08 -56.94 -13.71
C LEU A 4 41.59 -57.01 -13.35
N PRO A 5 41.19 -56.75 -12.09
CA PRO A 5 40.19 -55.71 -11.87
C PRO A 5 40.22 -55.11 -10.44
N LYS A 6 40.88 -53.97 -10.23
CA LYS A 6 40.63 -53.13 -9.02
C LYS A 6 40.55 -51.63 -9.29
N ILE A 7 40.93 -51.18 -10.49
CA ILE A 7 41.01 -49.74 -10.82
C ILE A 7 39.63 -49.14 -11.14
N LYS A 8 38.69 -49.93 -11.71
CA LYS A 8 37.35 -49.44 -12.07
C LYS A 8 36.47 -49.11 -10.85
N TYR A 9 36.59 -49.88 -9.76
CA TYR A 9 35.86 -49.60 -8.52
C TYR A 9 36.39 -48.35 -7.81
N PHE A 10 37.71 -48.15 -7.81
CA PHE A 10 38.32 -46.98 -7.18
C PHE A 10 37.93 -45.68 -7.88
N LEU A 11 37.90 -45.66 -9.22
CA LEU A 11 37.44 -44.50 -9.99
C LEU A 11 35.95 -44.19 -9.78
N PHE A 12 35.10 -45.22 -9.61
CA PHE A 12 33.68 -45.02 -9.33
C PHE A 12 33.45 -44.41 -7.93
N TYR A 13 34.15 -44.91 -6.90
CA TYR A 13 34.09 -44.32 -5.57
C TYR A 13 34.65 -42.90 -5.52
N LEU A 14 35.74 -42.62 -6.25
CA LEU A 14 36.29 -41.26 -6.32
C LEU A 14 35.31 -40.29 -7.00
N SER A 15 34.62 -40.72 -8.07
CA SER A 15 33.60 -39.91 -8.73
C SER A 15 32.36 -39.67 -7.85
N ALA A 16 31.94 -40.66 -7.06
CA ALA A 16 30.83 -40.52 -6.13
C ALA A 16 31.18 -39.62 -4.93
N SER A 17 32.42 -39.69 -4.43
CA SER A 17 32.90 -38.82 -3.36
C SER A 17 33.07 -37.37 -3.81
N VAL A 18 33.56 -37.12 -5.04
CA VAL A 18 33.64 -35.77 -5.61
C VAL A 18 32.24 -35.20 -5.89
N LEU A 19 31.27 -36.02 -6.31
CA LEU A 19 29.87 -35.58 -6.47
C LEU A 19 29.21 -35.26 -5.12
N CYS A 20 29.42 -36.07 -4.08
CA CYS A 20 28.92 -35.80 -2.72
C CYS A 20 29.58 -34.57 -2.07
N LEU A 21 30.87 -34.32 -2.35
CA LEU A 21 31.57 -33.10 -1.92
C LEU A 21 31.10 -31.87 -2.72
N ALA A 22 30.80 -32.00 -4.01
CA ALA A 22 30.21 -30.92 -4.80
C ALA A 22 28.80 -30.55 -4.30
N PHE A 23 27.99 -31.53 -3.89
CA PHE A 23 26.68 -31.26 -3.25
C PHE A 23 26.82 -30.66 -1.84
N LYS A 24 27.80 -31.10 -1.02
CA LYS A 24 28.05 -30.47 0.29
C LYS A 24 28.62 -29.06 0.17
N VAL A 25 29.50 -28.79 -0.79
CA VAL A 25 30.05 -27.45 -1.05
C VAL A 25 29.02 -26.54 -1.71
N SER A 26 28.10 -27.07 -2.53
CA SER A 26 26.95 -26.30 -3.04
C SER A 26 25.88 -26.05 -1.96
N ALA A 27 25.76 -26.94 -0.96
CA ALA A 27 24.90 -26.75 0.21
C ALA A 27 25.51 -25.84 1.30
N GLN A 28 26.85 -25.74 1.38
CA GLN A 28 27.56 -24.79 2.25
C GLN A 28 27.87 -23.44 1.57
N GLY A 29 27.87 -23.37 0.24
CA GLY A 29 27.97 -22.15 -0.55
C GLY A 29 26.65 -21.38 -0.65
N GLN A 30 25.52 -22.06 -0.45
CA GLN A 30 24.34 -21.43 0.11
C GLN A 30 24.53 -21.36 1.62
N VAL A 31 25.36 -20.42 2.07
CA VAL A 31 25.01 -19.70 3.29
C VAL A 31 23.58 -19.29 3.06
N ALA A 32 22.66 -20.04 3.67
CA ALA A 32 21.33 -19.59 3.90
C ALA A 32 21.53 -18.18 4.44
N SER A 33 21.25 -17.18 3.61
CA SER A 33 20.64 -15.99 4.13
C SER A 33 19.39 -16.54 4.81
N ARG A 34 19.54 -16.93 6.08
CA ARG A 34 18.47 -16.79 7.05
C ARG A 34 18.09 -15.35 6.88
N VAL A 35 17.13 -15.11 5.98
CA VAL A 35 16.26 -13.97 6.04
C VAL A 35 15.86 -13.98 7.50
N SER A 36 16.34 -12.99 8.25
CA SER A 36 15.99 -12.80 9.65
C SER A 36 14.51 -13.14 9.74
N LYS A 37 14.16 -14.18 10.50
CA LYS A 37 12.79 -14.65 10.63
C LYS A 37 11.93 -13.40 10.83
N ALA A 38 11.07 -13.09 9.88
CA ALA A 38 10.27 -11.89 9.98
C ALA A 38 9.42 -12.08 11.23
N ASP A 39 9.60 -11.23 12.24
CA ASP A 39 8.78 -11.26 13.45
C ASP A 39 7.38 -10.82 13.04
N PHE A 40 6.54 -11.82 12.72
CA PHE A 40 5.16 -11.58 12.38
C PHE A 40 4.37 -11.24 13.65
N PRO A 41 3.34 -10.39 13.56
CA PRO A 41 2.46 -10.08 14.69
C PRO A 41 1.52 -11.25 15.07
N VAL A 42 1.74 -12.44 14.50
CA VAL A 42 0.97 -13.67 14.69
C VAL A 42 1.91 -14.85 14.93
N SER A 43 1.38 -15.95 15.45
CA SER A 43 2.18 -17.15 15.68
C SER A 43 2.66 -17.79 14.38
N ASP A 44 3.81 -18.47 14.43
CA ASP A 44 4.35 -19.24 13.29
C ASP A 44 3.34 -20.25 12.73
N ALA A 45 2.51 -20.84 13.60
CA ALA A 45 1.47 -21.78 13.19
C ALA A 45 0.41 -21.13 12.29
N VAL A 46 0.06 -19.86 12.53
CA VAL A 46 -0.85 -19.10 11.66
C VAL A 46 -0.20 -18.82 10.31
N VAL A 47 1.08 -18.42 10.31
CA VAL A 47 1.85 -18.16 9.08
C VAL A 47 1.96 -19.42 8.23
N GLU A 48 2.29 -20.56 8.84
CA GLU A 48 2.35 -21.87 8.19
C GLU A 48 0.99 -22.32 7.66
N SER A 49 -0.08 -22.11 8.44
CA SER A 49 -1.45 -22.42 8.00
C SER A 49 -1.83 -21.63 6.75
N ILE A 50 -1.53 -20.33 6.73
CA ILE A 50 -1.78 -19.47 5.56
C ILE A 50 -0.94 -19.92 4.37
N ALA A 51 0.36 -20.15 4.57
CA ALA A 51 1.27 -20.60 3.52
C ALA A 51 0.75 -21.89 2.88
N ASN A 52 0.42 -22.89 3.68
CA ASN A 52 -0.14 -24.15 3.19
C ASN A 52 -1.50 -23.96 2.50
N GLY A 53 -2.38 -23.12 3.05
CA GLY A 53 -3.68 -22.81 2.47
C GLY A 53 -3.56 -22.21 1.07
N VAL A 54 -2.72 -21.19 0.89
CA VAL A 54 -2.51 -20.54 -0.41
C VAL A 54 -1.79 -21.45 -1.42
N ILE A 55 -0.86 -22.30 -0.97
CA ILE A 55 -0.18 -23.28 -1.83
C ILE A 55 -1.17 -24.34 -2.34
N VAL A 56 -2.06 -24.83 -1.46
CA VAL A 56 -3.08 -25.83 -1.86
C VAL A 56 -4.07 -25.23 -2.86
N VAL A 57 -4.53 -23.99 -2.64
CA VAL A 57 -5.38 -23.30 -3.63
C VAL A 57 -4.63 -23.07 -4.95
N ALA A 58 -3.36 -22.67 -4.89
CA ALA A 58 -2.53 -22.54 -6.08
C ALA A 58 -2.45 -23.85 -6.88
N ALA A 59 -2.20 -24.98 -6.21
CA ALA A 59 -2.18 -26.29 -6.86
C ALA A 59 -3.50 -26.63 -7.57
N GLN A 60 -4.64 -26.36 -6.92
CA GLN A 60 -5.96 -26.61 -7.52
C GLN A 60 -6.14 -25.78 -8.79
N ARG A 61 -5.84 -24.50 -8.77
CA ARG A 61 -5.98 -23.64 -9.95
C ARG A 61 -5.00 -24.02 -11.06
N LEU A 62 -3.74 -24.31 -10.71
CA LEU A 62 -2.71 -24.74 -11.66
C LEU A 62 -3.03 -26.09 -12.32
N SER A 63 -3.76 -26.97 -11.63
CA SER A 63 -4.21 -28.25 -12.23
C SER A 63 -5.15 -28.05 -13.42
N PHE A 64 -5.88 -26.94 -13.47
CA PHE A 64 -6.73 -26.57 -14.60
C PHE A 64 -6.00 -25.67 -15.61
N ASN A 65 -5.14 -24.77 -15.13
CA ASN A 65 -4.38 -23.84 -15.96
C ASN A 65 -3.02 -23.52 -15.33
N LEU A 66 -1.95 -24.09 -15.90
CA LEU A 66 -0.56 -23.87 -15.45
C LEU A 66 -0.12 -22.39 -15.52
N ASN A 67 -0.82 -21.56 -16.30
CA ASN A 67 -0.53 -20.13 -16.45
C ASN A 67 -1.50 -19.24 -15.67
N ASP A 68 -2.27 -19.78 -14.71
CA ASP A 68 -3.17 -18.98 -13.88
C ASP A 68 -2.36 -17.97 -13.04
N ALA A 69 -2.50 -16.69 -13.36
CA ALA A 69 -1.75 -15.60 -12.74
C ALA A 69 -2.02 -15.45 -11.24
N VAL A 70 -3.23 -15.79 -10.76
CA VAL A 70 -3.56 -15.76 -9.34
C VAL A 70 -2.84 -16.92 -8.64
N ALA A 71 -2.90 -18.11 -9.23
CA ALA A 71 -2.26 -19.29 -8.68
C ALA A 71 -0.74 -19.13 -8.57
N LEU A 72 -0.08 -18.54 -9.58
CA LEU A 72 1.34 -18.23 -9.55
C LEU A 72 1.71 -17.26 -8.41
N LYS A 73 0.89 -16.22 -8.19
CA LYS A 73 1.08 -15.28 -7.08
C LYS A 73 0.88 -15.95 -5.71
N LEU A 74 -0.16 -16.76 -5.56
CA LEU A 74 -0.41 -17.51 -4.34
C LEU A 74 0.75 -18.46 -4.00
N LEU A 75 1.30 -19.15 -5.01
CA LEU A 75 2.47 -20.01 -4.85
C LEU A 75 3.72 -19.21 -4.44
N GLN A 76 3.96 -18.05 -5.07
CA GLN A 76 5.06 -17.15 -4.71
C GLN A 76 4.94 -16.68 -3.26
N VAL A 77 3.76 -16.25 -2.83
CA VAL A 77 3.51 -15.81 -1.45
C VAL A 77 3.69 -16.97 -0.47
N GLY A 78 3.14 -18.14 -0.77
CA GLY A 78 3.27 -19.32 0.07
C GLY A 78 4.73 -19.71 0.31
N GLY A 79 5.55 -19.72 -0.76
CA GLY A 79 6.98 -19.96 -0.66
C GLY A 79 7.76 -18.87 0.08
N TYR A 80 7.26 -17.63 0.10
CA TYR A 80 7.84 -16.54 0.89
C TYR A 80 7.53 -16.68 2.39
N LEU A 81 6.29 -17.06 2.72
CA LEU A 81 5.84 -17.22 4.10
C LEU A 81 6.43 -18.46 4.78
N SER A 82 6.60 -19.56 4.03
CA SER A 82 7.18 -20.81 4.51
C SER A 82 8.32 -21.23 3.56
N ALA A 83 9.52 -20.71 3.84
CA ALA A 83 10.70 -21.02 3.05
C ALA A 83 11.08 -22.49 3.22
N GLY A 84 11.15 -23.22 2.09
CA GLY A 84 11.44 -24.66 2.10
C GLY A 84 10.21 -25.55 2.26
N ASN A 85 8.99 -24.99 2.17
CA ASN A 85 7.76 -25.78 2.18
C ASN A 85 7.78 -26.85 1.07
N GLU A 86 7.71 -28.12 1.45
CA GLU A 86 7.81 -29.26 0.53
C GLU A 86 6.76 -29.21 -0.58
N LYS A 87 5.54 -28.75 -0.26
CA LYS A 87 4.44 -28.64 -1.23
C LYS A 87 4.75 -27.58 -2.30
N ALA A 88 5.31 -26.43 -1.89
CA ALA A 88 5.71 -25.38 -2.82
C ALA A 88 6.86 -25.84 -3.73
N LEU A 89 7.86 -26.52 -3.16
CA LEU A 89 9.00 -27.06 -3.92
C LEU A 89 8.56 -28.13 -4.92
N TYR A 90 7.64 -29.01 -4.51
CA TYR A 90 7.05 -30.03 -5.37
C TYR A 90 6.33 -29.42 -6.58
N LEU A 91 5.42 -28.47 -6.34
CA LEU A 91 4.71 -27.78 -7.43
C LEU A 91 5.66 -27.05 -8.38
N LYS A 92 6.67 -26.37 -7.84
CA LYS A 92 7.69 -25.69 -8.65
C LYS A 92 8.45 -26.68 -9.52
N GLY A 93 8.83 -27.84 -8.98
CA GLY A 93 9.49 -28.91 -9.74
C GLY A 93 8.63 -29.42 -10.91
N LEU A 94 7.33 -29.65 -10.68
CA LEU A 94 6.40 -30.05 -11.75
C LEU A 94 6.29 -28.97 -12.84
N MET A 95 6.19 -27.70 -12.44
CA MET A 95 6.10 -26.57 -13.37
C MET A 95 7.38 -26.39 -14.20
N ASP A 96 8.55 -26.46 -13.55
CA ASP A 96 9.85 -26.35 -14.23
C ASP A 96 10.04 -27.50 -15.23
N ALA A 97 9.55 -28.70 -14.89
CA ALA A 97 9.51 -29.86 -15.78
C ALA A 97 8.37 -29.83 -16.82
N LYS A 98 7.53 -28.77 -16.83
CA LYS A 98 6.33 -28.63 -17.68
C LYS A 98 5.37 -29.82 -17.59
N GLN A 99 5.30 -30.45 -16.42
CA GLN A 99 4.38 -31.55 -16.14
C GLN A 99 3.01 -31.05 -15.71
N ALA A 100 1.97 -31.82 -16.01
CA ALA A 100 0.64 -31.56 -15.50
C ALA A 100 0.60 -31.71 -13.97
N ILE A 101 -0.17 -30.87 -13.30
CA ILE A 101 -0.37 -30.94 -11.84
C ILE A 101 -1.66 -31.71 -11.58
N PRO A 102 -1.61 -32.91 -10.95
CA PRO A 102 -2.82 -33.66 -10.65
C PRO A 102 -3.71 -32.92 -9.64
N LEU A 103 -5.03 -33.03 -9.81
CA LEU A 103 -6.01 -32.54 -8.84
C LEU A 103 -5.82 -33.26 -7.49
N GLY A 104 -5.79 -32.48 -6.40
CA GLY A 104 -5.69 -33.02 -5.05
C GLY A 104 -4.30 -33.54 -4.66
N VAL A 105 -3.26 -33.30 -5.47
CA VAL A 105 -1.90 -33.82 -5.26
C VAL A 105 -1.27 -33.46 -3.90
N LEU A 106 -1.77 -32.42 -3.23
CA LEU A 106 -1.28 -31.94 -1.93
C LEU A 106 -2.13 -32.42 -0.73
N GLY A 107 -2.98 -33.43 -0.92
CA GLY A 107 -3.66 -34.14 0.16
C GLY A 107 -4.87 -33.43 0.78
N GLY A 108 -5.55 -32.55 0.03
CA GLY A 108 -6.77 -31.90 0.49
C GLY A 108 -7.31 -30.85 -0.48
N ARG A 109 -8.60 -30.51 -0.32
CA ARG A 109 -9.23 -29.39 -1.01
C ARG A 109 -9.48 -28.26 0.00
N VAL A 110 -8.81 -27.14 -0.18
CA VAL A 110 -9.15 -25.88 0.49
C VAL A 110 -10.18 -25.16 -0.38
N ASP A 111 -11.30 -24.75 0.22
CA ASP A 111 -12.28 -23.89 -0.43
C ASP A 111 -11.77 -22.45 -0.51
N GLU A 112 -11.76 -21.87 -1.71
CA GLU A 112 -11.25 -20.49 -1.92
C GLU A 112 -12.07 -19.46 -1.13
N GLY A 113 -13.38 -19.66 -1.02
CA GLY A 113 -14.28 -18.78 -0.27
C GLY A 113 -14.01 -18.80 1.24
N ALA A 114 -13.83 -19.99 1.80
CA ALA A 114 -13.48 -20.19 3.20
C ALA A 114 -12.10 -19.62 3.53
N LEU A 115 -11.10 -19.83 2.66
CA LEU A 115 -9.77 -19.24 2.85
C LEU A 115 -9.82 -17.71 2.78
N ALA A 116 -10.54 -17.15 1.80
CA ALA A 116 -10.72 -15.70 1.70
C ALA A 116 -11.39 -15.13 2.96
N LYS A 117 -12.45 -15.78 3.47
CA LYS A 117 -13.12 -15.38 4.71
C LYS A 117 -12.18 -15.43 5.91
N TYR A 118 -11.44 -16.51 6.07
CA TYR A 118 -10.43 -16.65 7.14
C TYR A 118 -9.40 -15.50 7.09
N LEU A 119 -8.90 -15.16 5.90
CA LEU A 119 -7.94 -14.06 5.72
C LEU A 119 -8.56 -12.68 6.03
N LEU A 120 -9.84 -12.47 5.72
CA LEU A 120 -10.56 -11.24 6.07
C LEU A 120 -10.74 -11.11 7.59
N ASP A 121 -11.16 -12.18 8.27
CA ASP A 121 -11.34 -12.21 9.71
C ASP A 121 -10.00 -12.01 10.44
N LEU A 122 -8.94 -12.62 9.93
CA LEU A 122 -7.58 -12.41 10.41
C LEU A 122 -7.13 -10.95 10.19
N GLY A 123 -7.28 -10.40 8.99
CA GLY A 123 -6.95 -9.01 8.70
C GLY A 123 -7.72 -8.01 9.57
N GLY A 124 -8.99 -8.29 9.85
CA GLY A 124 -9.88 -7.45 10.66
C GLY A 124 -9.55 -7.47 12.15
N SER A 125 -9.05 -8.58 12.69
CA SER A 125 -8.71 -8.73 14.11
C SER A 125 -7.32 -8.22 14.47
N GLN A 126 -6.45 -7.98 13.48
CA GLN A 126 -5.06 -7.58 13.71
C GLN A 126 -4.89 -6.06 13.80
N ASN A 127 -3.93 -5.64 14.64
CA ASN A 127 -3.44 -4.26 14.65
C ASN A 127 -2.84 -3.89 13.28
N PRO A 128 -2.79 -2.59 12.93
CA PRO A 128 -2.18 -2.13 11.69
C PRO A 128 -0.76 -2.67 11.51
N SER A 129 -0.56 -3.46 10.46
CA SER A 129 0.71 -4.14 10.15
C SER A 129 0.80 -4.48 8.66
N PHE A 130 2.00 -4.71 8.15
CA PHE A 130 2.17 -5.22 6.78
C PHE A 130 1.58 -6.62 6.61
N PHE A 131 1.59 -7.42 7.68
CA PHE A 131 0.93 -8.72 7.68
C PHE A 131 -0.59 -8.61 7.53
N ARG A 132 -1.23 -7.63 8.19
CA ARG A 132 -2.64 -7.31 7.97
C ARG A 132 -2.92 -6.91 6.52
N LEU A 133 -2.07 -6.08 5.92
CA LEU A 133 -2.20 -5.72 4.50
C LEU A 133 -2.01 -6.91 3.57
N LEU A 134 -1.11 -7.84 3.92
CA LEU A 134 -0.92 -9.09 3.18
C LEU A 134 -2.19 -9.94 3.21
N ALA A 135 -2.81 -10.10 4.38
CA ALA A 135 -4.06 -10.85 4.53
C ALA A 135 -5.17 -10.26 3.63
N PHE A 136 -5.33 -8.93 3.61
CA PHE A 136 -6.27 -8.27 2.70
C PHE A 136 -5.91 -8.45 1.22
N ASN A 137 -4.62 -8.36 0.84
CA ASN A 137 -4.20 -8.60 -0.54
C ASN A 137 -4.50 -10.04 -0.98
N LEU A 138 -4.22 -11.04 -0.13
CA LEU A 138 -4.51 -12.44 -0.41
C LEU A 138 -6.03 -12.69 -0.51
N ALA A 139 -6.82 -12.12 0.39
CA ALA A 139 -8.27 -12.18 0.29
C ALA A 139 -8.78 -11.51 -1.00
N GLY A 140 -8.16 -10.42 -1.45
CA GLY A 140 -8.48 -9.74 -2.71
C GLY A 140 -8.13 -10.52 -3.96
N LEU A 141 -7.08 -11.36 -3.92
CA LEU A 141 -6.75 -12.28 -5.00
C LEU A 141 -7.81 -13.38 -5.16
N LEU A 142 -8.30 -13.91 -4.03
CA LEU A 142 -9.30 -14.98 -3.99
C LEU A 142 -10.72 -14.47 -4.23
N GLN A 143 -11.03 -13.25 -3.78
CA GLN A 143 -12.32 -12.58 -3.96
C GLN A 143 -12.12 -11.17 -4.53
N PRO A 144 -11.87 -11.05 -5.85
CA PRO A 144 -11.75 -9.76 -6.50
C PRO A 144 -13.00 -8.89 -6.29
N GLY A 145 -12.79 -7.61 -5.96
CA GLY A 145 -13.90 -6.68 -5.72
C GLY A 145 -14.51 -6.76 -4.32
N ASN A 146 -13.97 -7.58 -3.41
CA ASN A 146 -14.41 -7.59 -2.02
C ASN A 146 -14.28 -6.18 -1.39
N ARG A 147 -15.40 -5.69 -0.85
CA ARG A 147 -15.52 -4.32 -0.34
C ARG A 147 -14.55 -4.01 0.80
N ALA A 148 -14.39 -4.95 1.74
CA ALA A 148 -13.50 -4.75 2.87
C ALA A 148 -12.05 -4.61 2.40
N VAL A 149 -11.63 -5.44 1.45
CA VAL A 149 -10.29 -5.39 0.85
C VAL A 149 -10.04 -4.04 0.18
N LEU A 150 -10.94 -3.62 -0.72
CA LEU A 150 -10.79 -2.36 -1.46
C LEU A 150 -10.64 -1.16 -0.52
N VAL A 151 -11.46 -1.12 0.54
CA VAL A 151 -11.46 -0.02 1.52
C VAL A 151 -10.17 -0.02 2.35
N GLU A 152 -9.75 -1.17 2.87
CA GLU A 152 -8.56 -1.25 3.74
C GLU A 152 -7.26 -0.98 2.97
N LEU A 153 -7.12 -1.52 1.76
CA LEU A 153 -5.95 -1.22 0.92
C LEU A 153 -5.92 0.24 0.46
N HIS A 154 -7.09 0.85 0.22
CA HIS A 154 -7.18 2.28 -0.12
C HIS A 154 -6.84 3.18 1.07
N LYS A 155 -7.28 2.86 2.29
CA LYS A 155 -6.89 3.58 3.51
C LYS A 155 -5.38 3.58 3.68
N ALA A 156 -4.72 2.43 3.51
CA ALA A 156 -3.26 2.35 3.56
C ALA A 156 -2.60 3.26 2.51
N LYS A 157 -3.11 3.27 1.27
CA LYS A 157 -2.63 4.15 0.20
C LYS A 157 -2.80 5.63 0.52
N GLN A 158 -3.92 6.03 1.15
CA GLN A 158 -4.13 7.41 1.61
C GLN A 158 -3.14 7.85 2.68
N MET A 159 -2.64 6.91 3.48
CA MET A 159 -1.56 7.16 4.46
C MET A 159 -0.17 7.18 3.81
N GLY A 160 -0.06 7.00 2.49
CA GLY A 160 1.21 6.89 1.79
C GLY A 160 1.92 5.55 2.01
N ILE A 161 1.19 4.52 2.46
CA ILE A 161 1.71 3.16 2.62
C ILE A 161 1.42 2.40 1.32
N SER A 162 2.46 1.84 0.71
CA SER A 162 2.26 0.98 -0.47
C SER A 162 1.52 -0.29 -0.05
N SER A 163 0.35 -0.49 -0.63
CA SER A 163 -0.59 -1.54 -0.23
C SER A 163 -0.79 -2.62 -1.29
N ASP A 164 -0.06 -2.57 -2.41
CA ASP A 164 -0.03 -3.64 -3.39
C ASP A 164 0.77 -4.84 -2.88
N LEU A 165 0.39 -6.04 -3.33
CA LEU A 165 0.97 -7.30 -2.85
C LEU A 165 2.50 -7.34 -2.90
N GLU A 166 3.12 -6.92 -4.00
CA GLU A 166 4.58 -7.00 -4.16
C GLU A 166 5.32 -6.05 -3.20
N SER A 167 4.81 -4.83 -3.05
CA SER A 167 5.39 -3.88 -2.10
C SER A 167 5.17 -4.35 -0.65
N VAL A 168 3.99 -4.88 -0.33
CA VAL A 168 3.71 -5.41 1.00
C VAL A 168 4.65 -6.58 1.32
N LEU A 169 4.85 -7.53 0.41
CA LEU A 169 5.79 -8.65 0.60
C LEU A 169 7.20 -8.16 0.92
N LYS A 170 7.69 -7.15 0.19
CA LYS A 170 9.01 -6.53 0.45
C LYS A 170 9.08 -5.85 1.80
N GLN A 171 7.97 -5.35 2.32
CA GLN A 171 7.91 -4.58 3.57
C GLN A 171 7.52 -5.42 4.80
N LEU A 172 7.20 -6.72 4.66
CA LEU A 172 6.76 -7.58 5.77
C LEU A 172 7.70 -7.63 6.97
N HIS A 173 9.00 -7.44 6.75
CA HIS A 173 10.03 -7.45 7.79
C HIS A 173 10.24 -6.08 8.46
N LEU A 174 9.57 -5.03 7.97
CA LEU A 174 9.72 -3.67 8.46
C LEU A 174 8.67 -3.34 9.52
N PRO A 175 8.99 -2.46 10.48
CA PRO A 175 7.99 -1.95 11.42
C PRO A 175 6.91 -1.17 10.66
N TYR A 176 5.65 -1.39 11.04
CA TYR A 176 4.54 -0.66 10.45
C TYR A 176 4.61 0.83 10.83
N PRO A 177 4.41 1.77 9.90
CA PRO A 177 4.60 3.18 10.16
C PRO A 177 3.42 3.78 10.92
N ILE A 178 3.31 3.46 12.21
CA ILE A 178 2.22 3.91 13.09
C ILE A 178 2.12 5.44 13.14
N HIS A 179 3.25 6.16 13.02
CA HIS A 179 3.28 7.62 12.97
C HIS A 179 2.57 8.22 11.74
N LEU A 180 2.39 7.45 10.65
CA LEU A 180 1.61 7.87 9.48
C LEU A 180 0.12 7.62 9.63
N VAL A 181 -0.28 6.81 10.61
CA VAL A 181 -1.69 6.56 10.92
C VAL A 181 -2.23 7.83 11.57
N LYS A 182 -2.58 8.81 10.74
CA LYS A 182 -3.27 10.01 11.19
C LYS A 182 -4.66 9.60 11.65
N ALA A 183 -4.96 9.85 12.92
CA ALA A 183 -6.32 9.74 13.42
C ALA A 183 -7.20 10.67 12.57
N LEU A 184 -8.21 10.08 11.92
CA LEU A 184 -9.19 10.86 11.18
C LEU A 184 -9.99 11.70 12.19
N PRO A 185 -10.37 12.94 11.83
CA PRO A 185 -11.27 13.69 12.68
C PRO A 185 -12.60 12.91 12.80
N PRO A 186 -13.33 13.05 13.93
CA PRO A 186 -14.64 12.41 14.10
C PRO A 186 -15.64 12.86 13.01
N PRO A 187 -16.87 12.35 12.97
CA PRO A 187 -17.91 12.93 12.11
C PRO A 187 -18.18 14.41 12.43
N ALA A 188 -18.56 15.20 11.42
CA ALA A 188 -18.81 16.65 11.57
C ALA A 188 -20.14 16.98 12.27
N LEU A 189 -21.04 16.02 12.27
CA LEU A 189 -22.39 16.06 12.83
C LEU A 189 -22.60 14.79 13.66
N PRO A 190 -23.69 14.67 14.44
CA PRO A 190 -24.05 13.40 15.06
C PRO A 190 -23.97 12.24 14.06
N LEU A 191 -23.45 11.10 14.50
CA LEU A 191 -23.04 9.99 13.63
C LEU A 191 -24.11 9.59 12.60
N ILE A 192 -25.37 9.52 13.02
CA ILE A 192 -26.51 9.17 12.17
C ILE A 192 -26.68 10.20 11.04
N SER A 193 -26.73 11.49 11.37
CA SER A 193 -26.88 12.57 10.40
C SER A 193 -25.68 12.63 9.45
N ALA A 194 -24.46 12.53 9.98
CA ALA A 194 -23.25 12.52 9.17
C ALA A 194 -23.21 11.33 8.21
N LYS A 195 -23.61 10.13 8.67
CA LYS A 195 -23.70 8.93 7.84
C LYS A 195 -24.71 9.10 6.71
N ARG A 196 -25.93 9.57 7.01
CA ARG A 196 -27.00 9.77 6.02
C ARG A 196 -26.63 10.84 4.98
N LEU A 197 -26.01 11.94 5.40
CA LEU A 197 -25.49 12.96 4.48
C LEU A 197 -24.37 12.43 3.59
N ALA A 198 -23.40 11.71 4.16
CA ALA A 198 -22.32 11.12 3.38
C ALA A 198 -22.84 10.09 2.38
N GLU A 199 -23.79 9.24 2.76
CA GLU A 199 -24.43 8.26 1.86
C GLU A 199 -25.18 8.94 0.71
N GLY A 200 -25.99 9.96 0.99
CA GLY A 200 -26.70 10.70 -0.05
C GLY A 200 -25.73 11.41 -1.02
N ALA A 201 -24.66 12.01 -0.50
CA ALA A 201 -23.62 12.63 -1.31
C ALA A 201 -22.86 11.60 -2.16
N VAL A 202 -22.56 10.40 -1.62
CA VAL A 202 -21.94 9.32 -2.39
C VAL A 202 -22.84 8.85 -3.53
N LYS A 203 -24.15 8.72 -3.28
CA LYS A 203 -25.12 8.32 -4.31
C LYS A 203 -25.16 9.32 -5.47
N LEU A 204 -25.14 10.62 -5.16
CA LEU A 204 -25.09 11.67 -6.17
C LEU A 204 -23.74 11.66 -6.91
N ALA A 205 -22.64 11.49 -6.19
CA ALA A 205 -21.32 11.38 -6.79
C ALA A 205 -21.24 10.20 -7.76
N GLU A 206 -21.72 9.02 -7.35
CA GLU A 206 -21.80 7.82 -8.17
C GLU A 206 -22.57 8.07 -9.47
N ARG A 207 -23.74 8.70 -9.40
CA ARG A 207 -24.56 9.05 -10.58
C ARG A 207 -23.79 9.95 -11.54
N GLU A 208 -23.16 11.00 -11.03
CA GLU A 208 -22.35 11.93 -11.81
C GLU A 208 -21.16 11.22 -12.49
N PHE A 209 -20.48 10.33 -11.78
CA PHE A 209 -19.32 9.59 -12.31
C PHE A 209 -19.69 8.51 -13.32
N LYS A 210 -20.89 7.94 -13.25
CA LYS A 210 -21.41 7.01 -14.27
C LYS A 210 -21.63 7.70 -15.62
N VAL A 211 -21.97 9.00 -15.61
CA VAL A 211 -22.10 9.81 -16.84
C VAL A 211 -20.74 10.33 -17.29
N ASN A 212 -20.00 10.94 -16.37
CA ASN A 212 -18.66 11.47 -16.62
C ASN A 212 -17.76 11.17 -15.44
N ARG A 213 -16.81 10.24 -15.61
CA ARG A 213 -15.86 9.82 -14.57
C ARG A 213 -15.00 10.96 -14.03
N GLN A 214 -14.89 12.07 -14.77
CA GLN A 214 -14.19 13.28 -14.36
C GLN A 214 -15.13 14.41 -13.89
N SER A 215 -16.42 14.13 -13.63
CA SER A 215 -17.42 15.14 -13.25
C SER A 215 -16.94 15.98 -12.06
N PRO A 216 -16.77 17.31 -12.24
CA PRO A 216 -16.39 18.21 -11.15
C PRO A 216 -17.38 18.15 -9.98
N LYS A 217 -18.67 18.04 -10.30
CA LYS A 217 -19.75 17.93 -9.32
C LYS A 217 -19.68 16.59 -8.57
N GLY A 218 -19.39 15.49 -9.29
CA GLY A 218 -19.14 14.20 -8.66
C GLY A 218 -17.98 14.25 -7.65
N PHE A 219 -16.87 14.89 -8.03
CA PHE A 219 -15.74 15.08 -7.11
C PHE A 219 -16.08 15.95 -5.91
N GLN A 220 -16.83 17.04 -6.09
CA GLN A 220 -17.26 17.89 -4.98
C GLN A 220 -18.17 17.12 -4.01
N MET A 221 -19.10 16.32 -4.50
CA MET A 221 -19.96 15.47 -3.66
C MET A 221 -19.17 14.41 -2.88
N LEU A 222 -18.20 13.75 -3.53
CA LEU A 222 -17.33 12.79 -2.86
C LEU A 222 -16.46 13.47 -1.79
N GLN A 223 -15.90 14.64 -2.09
CA GLN A 223 -15.11 15.43 -1.15
C GLN A 223 -15.95 15.87 0.06
N PHE A 224 -17.20 16.29 -0.17
CA PHE A 224 -18.14 16.61 0.90
C PHE A 224 -18.44 15.39 1.78
N ALA A 225 -18.75 14.23 1.18
CA ALA A 225 -19.04 12.99 1.91
C ALA A 225 -17.89 12.63 2.87
N LYS A 226 -16.65 12.69 2.37
CA LYS A 226 -15.44 12.44 3.18
C LYS A 226 -15.20 13.49 4.26
N ALA A 227 -15.57 14.74 4.04
CA ALA A 227 -15.40 15.80 5.03
C ALA A 227 -16.41 15.68 6.19
N ILE A 228 -17.64 15.27 5.88
CA ILE A 228 -18.70 15.07 6.87
C ILE A 228 -18.51 13.77 7.67
N HIS A 229 -18.16 12.68 6.97
CA HIS A 229 -17.94 11.38 7.59
C HIS A 229 -16.69 10.70 6.98
N PRO A 230 -15.49 11.00 7.51
CA PRO A 230 -14.22 10.50 6.94
C PRO A 230 -14.12 8.98 6.82
N GLU A 231 -14.74 8.24 7.74
CA GLU A 231 -14.73 6.77 7.75
C GLU A 231 -15.89 6.15 6.96
N ASN A 232 -16.59 6.93 6.13
CA ASN A 232 -17.76 6.40 5.43
C ASN A 232 -17.31 5.37 4.38
N VAL A 233 -17.70 4.11 4.59
CA VAL A 233 -17.24 2.98 3.77
C VAL A 233 -17.64 3.15 2.30
N ASN A 234 -18.82 3.72 2.01
CA ASN A 234 -19.25 3.97 0.62
C ASN A 234 -18.40 5.06 -0.05
N ALA A 235 -18.07 6.13 0.67
CA ALA A 235 -17.21 7.19 0.15
C ALA A 235 -15.78 6.68 -0.14
N LEU A 236 -15.22 5.90 0.80
CA LEU A 236 -13.90 5.30 0.64
C LEU A 236 -13.88 4.29 -0.52
N MET A 237 -14.92 3.47 -0.65
CA MET A 237 -15.05 2.53 -1.76
C MET A 237 -15.16 3.24 -3.11
N LEU A 238 -16.00 4.28 -3.22
CA LEU A 238 -16.14 5.04 -4.46
C LEU A 238 -14.81 5.67 -4.88
N GLU A 239 -14.08 6.27 -3.94
CA GLU A 239 -12.76 6.83 -4.22
C GLU A 239 -11.73 5.77 -4.62
N ALA A 240 -11.75 4.60 -3.98
CA ALA A 240 -10.88 3.48 -4.30
C ALA A 240 -11.10 3.01 -5.75
N LEU A 241 -12.37 2.81 -6.14
CA LEU A 241 -12.75 2.40 -7.50
C LEU A 241 -12.33 3.45 -8.54
N LEU A 242 -12.53 4.74 -8.25
CA LEU A 242 -12.11 5.84 -9.13
C LEU A 242 -10.60 5.83 -9.33
N THR A 243 -9.84 5.77 -8.23
CA THR A 243 -8.37 5.80 -8.22
C THR A 243 -7.78 4.58 -8.94
N ALA A 244 -8.42 3.42 -8.83
CA ALA A 244 -7.98 2.18 -9.46
C ALA A 244 -8.43 2.05 -10.93
N GLY A 245 -9.20 3.01 -11.46
CA GLY A 245 -9.77 2.90 -12.81
C GLY A 245 -10.83 1.80 -12.96
N GLN A 246 -11.33 1.23 -11.85
CA GLN A 246 -12.28 0.12 -11.86
C GLN A 246 -13.72 0.57 -12.18
N PRO A 247 -14.60 -0.32 -12.67
CA PRO A 247 -16.02 -0.02 -12.82
C PRO A 247 -16.64 0.45 -11.49
N ILE A 248 -17.53 1.44 -11.57
CA ILE A 248 -18.23 1.97 -10.40
C ILE A 248 -19.43 1.05 -10.11
N SER A 249 -19.20 0.05 -9.27
CA SER A 249 -20.16 -0.99 -8.89
C SER A 249 -20.05 -1.37 -7.41
N GLY A 250 -21.10 -1.92 -6.82
CA GLY A 250 -21.08 -2.42 -5.43
C GLY A 250 -21.16 -1.32 -4.36
N ILE A 251 -21.62 -0.12 -4.73
CA ILE A 251 -21.94 0.95 -3.80
C ILE A 251 -23.40 0.78 -3.36
N PHE A 252 -23.61 0.70 -2.05
CA PHE A 252 -24.93 0.45 -1.46
C PHE A 252 -25.31 1.63 -0.57
N THR A 253 -26.25 2.45 -1.05
CA THR A 253 -26.77 3.60 -0.30
C THR A 253 -28.28 3.48 -0.15
N GLU A 254 -28.76 3.48 1.09
CA GLU A 254 -30.19 3.44 1.39
C GLU A 254 -30.88 4.81 1.19
N VAL A 255 -30.10 5.90 1.17
CA VAL A 255 -30.63 7.25 1.12
C VAL A 255 -31.12 7.60 -0.28
N THR A 256 -32.34 8.11 -0.40
CA THR A 256 -32.87 8.67 -1.65
C THR A 256 -32.39 10.10 -1.85
N GLU A 257 -32.42 10.60 -3.09
CA GLU A 257 -32.02 11.98 -3.38
C GLU A 257 -32.91 13.00 -2.63
N GLN A 258 -34.22 12.75 -2.56
CA GLN A 258 -35.15 13.57 -1.79
C GLN A 258 -34.82 13.55 -0.29
N ALA A 259 -34.58 12.37 0.29
CA ALA A 259 -34.21 12.25 1.70
C ALA A 259 -32.88 12.97 1.99
N PHE A 260 -31.92 12.91 1.07
CA PHE A 260 -30.64 13.62 1.20
C PHE A 260 -30.84 15.14 1.33
N PHE A 261 -31.71 15.77 0.52
CA PHE A 261 -32.02 17.19 0.66
C PHE A 261 -32.75 17.52 1.97
N GLY A 262 -33.65 16.63 2.42
CA GLY A 262 -34.26 16.73 3.75
C GLY A 262 -33.19 16.80 4.84
N TYR A 263 -32.24 15.86 4.82
CA TYR A 263 -31.11 15.84 5.76
C TYR A 263 -30.19 17.06 5.64
N LEU A 264 -29.93 17.58 4.43
CA LEU A 264 -29.13 18.79 4.25
C LEU A 264 -29.78 20.01 4.90
N ASN A 265 -31.08 20.20 4.69
CA ASN A 265 -31.81 21.33 5.29
C ASN A 265 -31.85 21.21 6.81
N GLN A 266 -32.12 20.01 7.34
CA GLN A 266 -32.06 19.76 8.78
C GLN A 266 -30.66 19.99 9.35
N ALA A 267 -29.62 19.60 8.62
CA ALA A 267 -28.23 19.83 9.02
C ALA A 267 -27.86 21.31 9.04
N VAL A 268 -28.37 22.11 8.10
CA VAL A 268 -28.18 23.58 8.10
C VAL A 268 -28.78 24.19 9.36
N GLU A 269 -29.97 23.74 9.78
CA GLU A 269 -30.64 24.24 10.98
C GLU A 269 -29.93 23.81 12.27
N THR A 270 -29.32 22.63 12.28
CA THR A 270 -28.68 22.02 13.46
C THR A 270 -27.16 22.23 13.56
N ALA A 271 -26.50 22.63 12.47
CA ALA A 271 -25.05 22.92 12.45
C ALA A 271 -24.65 24.05 13.42
N GLY A 272 -25.62 24.87 13.85
CA GLY A 272 -25.42 25.88 14.89
C GLY A 272 -24.49 27.01 14.45
N LYS A 273 -23.45 27.30 15.27
CA LYS A 273 -22.50 28.43 15.11
C LYS A 273 -21.30 28.13 14.19
N ASP A 274 -21.18 26.92 13.64
CA ASP A 274 -20.05 26.59 12.76
C ASP A 274 -20.28 27.19 11.36
N GLU A 275 -19.79 28.41 11.15
CA GLU A 275 -19.92 29.15 9.89
C GLU A 275 -19.31 28.38 8.70
N ASN A 276 -18.23 27.61 8.90
CA ASN A 276 -17.62 26.83 7.83
C ASN A 276 -18.47 25.62 7.43
N LEU A 277 -19.04 24.91 8.40
CA LEU A 277 -19.96 23.81 8.14
C LEU A 277 -21.23 24.30 7.45
N THR A 278 -21.83 25.38 7.95
CA THR A 278 -23.05 25.96 7.38
C THR A 278 -22.84 26.41 5.94
N LEU A 279 -21.72 27.09 5.64
CA LEU A 279 -21.39 27.46 4.26
C LEU A 279 -21.13 26.23 3.38
N LEU A 280 -20.49 25.20 3.91
CA LEU A 280 -20.25 23.97 3.15
C LEU A 280 -21.59 23.30 2.79
N LEU A 281 -22.53 23.18 3.73
CA LEU A 281 -23.86 22.61 3.49
C LEU A 281 -24.64 23.41 2.43
N HIS A 282 -24.68 24.74 2.53
CA HIS A 282 -25.32 25.59 1.52
C HIS A 282 -24.65 25.47 0.14
N SER A 283 -23.32 25.33 0.09
CA SER A 283 -22.62 25.14 -1.18
C SER A 283 -23.05 23.84 -1.88
N VAL A 284 -23.26 22.76 -1.11
CA VAL A 284 -23.76 21.48 -1.64
C VAL A 284 -25.19 21.59 -2.13
N ILE A 285 -26.06 22.32 -1.41
CA ILE A 285 -27.43 22.58 -1.87
C ILE A 285 -27.39 23.29 -3.24
N LEU A 286 -26.56 24.32 -3.40
CA LEU A 286 -26.44 25.07 -4.66
C LEU A 286 -25.87 24.26 -5.83
N LEU A 287 -25.08 23.21 -5.58
CA LEU A 287 -24.61 22.31 -6.64
C LEU A 287 -25.75 21.56 -7.33
N GLN A 288 -26.90 21.41 -6.67
CA GLN A 288 -28.06 20.71 -7.21
C GLN A 288 -29.27 21.61 -7.42
N GLN A 289 -29.43 22.63 -6.59
CA GLN A 289 -30.51 23.61 -6.65
C GLN A 289 -29.88 25.02 -6.72
N PRO A 290 -29.37 25.45 -7.89
CA PRO A 290 -28.65 26.72 -8.03
C PRO A 290 -29.47 27.95 -7.64
N THR A 291 -30.80 27.84 -7.71
CA THR A 291 -31.76 28.92 -7.40
C THR A 291 -32.34 28.85 -5.99
N SER A 292 -31.81 27.98 -5.11
CA SER A 292 -32.27 27.86 -3.71
C SER A 292 -32.12 29.19 -2.98
N PHE A 293 -33.25 29.88 -2.74
CA PHE A 293 -33.27 31.23 -2.15
C PHE A 293 -32.45 31.32 -0.86
N LYS A 294 -32.69 30.43 0.10
CA LYS A 294 -31.97 30.41 1.38
C LYS A 294 -30.45 30.28 1.19
N SER A 295 -30.02 29.41 0.28
CA SER A 295 -28.60 29.15 0.05
C SER A 295 -27.93 30.29 -0.74
N VAL A 296 -28.62 30.89 -1.71
CA VAL A 296 -28.13 32.08 -2.43
C VAL A 296 -27.94 33.24 -1.45
N VAL A 297 -28.93 33.51 -0.59
CA VAL A 297 -28.84 34.56 0.43
C VAL A 297 -27.68 34.30 1.39
N ALA A 298 -27.51 33.07 1.86
CA ALA A 298 -26.39 32.70 2.72
C ALA A 298 -25.02 32.96 2.06
N MET A 299 -24.86 32.61 0.78
CA MET A 299 -23.62 32.86 0.04
C MET A 299 -23.36 34.35 -0.19
N GLN A 300 -24.39 35.14 -0.49
CA GLN A 300 -24.24 36.60 -0.63
C GLN A 300 -23.85 37.26 0.69
N ASN A 301 -24.43 36.81 1.81
CA ASN A 301 -24.06 37.29 3.14
C ASN A 301 -22.61 36.91 3.50
N ALA A 302 -22.16 35.71 3.14
CA ALA A 302 -20.76 35.30 3.31
C ALA A 302 -19.81 36.18 2.49
N LYS A 303 -20.18 36.48 1.24
CA LYS A 303 -19.42 37.37 0.36
C LYS A 303 -19.29 38.79 0.94
N LYS A 304 -20.38 39.34 1.52
CA LYS A 304 -20.35 40.63 2.23
C LYS A 304 -19.39 40.64 3.43
N LYS A 305 -19.18 39.48 4.07
CA LYS A 305 -18.19 39.30 5.15
C LYS A 305 -16.77 39.00 4.64
N ASN A 306 -16.50 39.16 3.33
CA ASN A 306 -15.23 38.80 2.68
C ASN A 306 -14.85 37.32 2.81
N LEU A 307 -15.84 36.43 2.97
CA LEU A 307 -15.61 34.99 2.95
C LEU A 307 -15.70 34.47 1.52
N SER A 308 -14.77 33.59 1.14
CA SER A 308 -14.85 32.88 -0.14
C SER A 308 -16.14 32.04 -0.22
N THR A 309 -16.83 32.10 -1.36
CA THR A 309 -18.01 31.29 -1.67
C THR A 309 -17.69 30.07 -2.53
N GLU A 310 -16.44 29.93 -2.99
CA GLU A 310 -16.01 28.77 -3.77
C GLU A 310 -15.94 27.50 -2.91
N PHE A 311 -16.55 26.42 -3.41
CA PHE A 311 -16.66 25.13 -2.71
C PHE A 311 -15.29 24.64 -2.18
N ARG A 312 -14.25 24.63 -3.03
CA ARG A 312 -12.92 24.12 -2.65
C ARG A 312 -12.32 24.91 -1.49
N THR A 313 -12.49 26.22 -1.50
CA THR A 313 -11.97 27.12 -0.45
C THR A 313 -12.78 27.00 0.84
N ILE A 314 -14.10 26.84 0.75
CA ILE A 314 -14.96 26.55 1.92
C ILE A 314 -14.54 25.22 2.55
N LEU A 315 -14.45 24.16 1.74
CA LEU A 315 -14.04 22.83 2.17
C LEU A 315 -12.64 22.82 2.81
N GLY A 316 -11.68 23.53 2.22
CA GLY A 316 -10.32 23.66 2.76
C GLY A 316 -10.31 24.31 4.14
N ARG A 317 -11.06 25.40 4.33
CA ARG A 317 -11.20 26.06 5.64
C ARG A 317 -11.88 25.17 6.66
N PHE A 318 -12.97 24.50 6.27
CA PHE A 318 -13.69 23.54 7.10
C PHE A 318 -12.75 22.42 7.59
N ASN A 319 -12.07 21.73 6.67
CA ASN A 319 -11.15 20.65 7.04
C ASN A 319 -10.02 21.13 7.94
N SER A 320 -9.43 22.31 7.64
CA SER A 320 -8.35 22.88 8.45
C SER A 320 -8.80 23.16 9.89
N ALA A 321 -9.98 23.77 10.06
CA ALA A 321 -10.56 24.03 11.38
C ALA A 321 -10.78 22.74 12.18
N ARG A 322 -11.25 21.68 11.52
CA ARG A 322 -11.49 20.38 12.16
C ARG A 322 -10.22 19.65 12.55
N THR A 323 -9.19 19.68 11.70
CA THR A 323 -7.89 19.10 12.04
C THR A 323 -7.28 19.82 13.24
N LEU A 324 -7.30 21.15 13.28
CA LEU A 324 -6.81 21.94 14.42
C LEU A 324 -7.57 21.64 15.72
N ALA A 325 -8.90 21.56 15.66
CA ALA A 325 -9.74 21.23 16.81
C ALA A 325 -9.47 19.81 17.35
N SER A 326 -9.23 18.84 16.45
CA SER A 326 -8.85 17.47 16.82
C SER A 326 -7.50 17.42 17.53
N THR A 327 -6.53 18.24 17.09
CA THR A 327 -5.17 18.25 17.64
C THR A 327 -5.12 18.86 19.05
N LYS A 328 -5.95 19.88 19.31
CA LYS A 328 -6.08 20.51 20.65
C LYS A 328 -6.63 19.57 21.72
N LYS A 329 -7.50 18.62 21.36
CA LYS A 329 -8.03 17.62 22.30
C LYS A 329 -7.02 16.54 22.69
N THR A 330 -5.93 16.38 21.94
CA THR A 330 -4.87 15.38 22.19
C THR A 330 -3.66 15.97 22.93
N THR A 331 -3.69 17.27 23.28
CA THR A 331 -2.56 17.91 23.95
C THR A 331 -2.70 17.77 25.47
N ILE A 332 -2.06 16.76 26.06
CA ILE A 332 -1.63 16.80 27.47
C ILE A 332 -0.63 17.97 27.59
N PRO A 333 -0.67 18.80 28.64
CA PRO A 333 0.22 19.95 28.74
C PRO A 333 1.66 19.45 28.85
N HIS A 334 2.49 19.75 27.87
CA HIS A 334 3.93 19.76 28.05
C HIS A 334 4.37 21.20 28.29
N PRO A 335 5.12 21.48 29.37
CA PRO A 335 5.54 22.82 29.68
C PRO A 335 6.48 23.32 28.58
N SER A 336 6.18 24.53 28.12
CA SER A 336 6.99 25.29 27.20
C SER A 336 8.40 25.50 27.75
N THR A 337 9.40 25.01 27.03
CA THR A 337 10.71 25.67 26.97
C THR A 337 11.24 25.57 25.55
N GLY A 338 11.51 26.73 24.97
CA GLY A 338 12.08 26.84 23.63
C GLY A 338 13.44 26.18 23.53
N SER A 339 13.62 25.38 22.49
CA SER A 339 14.81 25.46 21.65
C SER A 339 14.45 24.86 20.30
N SER A 340 14.71 25.58 19.22
CA SER A 340 14.68 25.08 17.86
C SER A 340 15.82 24.08 17.64
N LYS A 341 15.78 22.94 18.35
CA LYS A 341 16.66 21.81 18.04
C LYS A 341 16.13 21.16 16.78
N SER A 342 16.92 21.27 15.70
CA SER A 342 16.80 20.42 14.53
C SER A 342 16.57 18.97 14.95
N LEU A 343 15.44 18.37 14.54
CA LEU A 343 15.13 16.95 14.75
C LEU A 343 16.37 16.08 14.51
N SER A 344 16.63 15.12 15.40
CA SER A 344 17.75 14.19 15.26
C SER A 344 17.66 13.42 13.93
N LEU A 345 18.79 12.93 13.41
CA LEU A 345 18.83 12.12 12.18
C LEU A 345 17.87 10.92 12.25
N ASP A 346 17.78 10.28 13.42
CA ASP A 346 16.86 9.17 13.67
C ASP A 346 15.39 9.60 13.63
N ASP A 347 15.05 10.77 14.16
CA ASP A 347 13.67 11.28 14.10
C ASP A 347 13.30 11.70 12.68
N ARG A 348 14.24 12.29 11.94
CA ARG A 348 14.03 12.63 10.51
C ARG A 348 13.92 11.40 9.64
N LEU A 349 14.71 10.35 9.88
CA LEU A 349 14.64 9.10 9.10
C LEU A 349 13.41 8.25 9.47
N LYS A 350 12.96 8.28 10.73
CA LYS A 350 11.68 7.67 11.15
C LYS A 350 10.47 8.41 10.59
N LEU A 351 10.53 9.75 10.48
CA LEU A 351 9.46 10.60 9.95
C LEU A 351 9.47 10.72 8.42
N SER A 352 10.63 10.62 7.78
CA SER A 352 10.73 10.79 6.33
C SER A 352 10.38 9.49 5.64
N ASN A 353 9.38 9.57 4.77
CA ASN A 353 8.95 8.56 3.82
C ASN A 353 10.06 8.08 2.86
N LEU A 354 11.33 8.42 3.10
CA LEU A 354 12.42 8.41 2.16
C LEU A 354 13.02 7.00 1.98
N THR A 355 13.16 6.22 3.05
CA THR A 355 13.53 4.79 2.96
C THR A 355 12.43 3.97 2.27
N ARG A 356 11.16 4.24 2.60
CA ARG A 356 9.99 3.59 1.95
C ARG A 356 9.90 3.99 0.48
N MET A 357 9.98 5.28 0.16
CA MET A 357 10.04 5.80 -1.22
C MET A 357 11.18 5.17 -2.03
N LEU A 358 12.34 4.94 -1.41
CA LEU A 358 13.47 4.28 -2.07
C LEU A 358 13.20 2.80 -2.40
N ILE A 359 12.52 2.06 -1.52
CA ILE A 359 12.15 0.66 -1.75
C ILE A 359 10.96 0.52 -2.70
N ASP A 360 9.98 1.42 -2.61
CA ASP A 360 8.67 1.33 -3.27
C ASP A 360 8.73 1.70 -4.76
N ARG A 361 9.69 2.54 -5.16
CA ARG A 361 9.86 2.95 -6.56
C ARG A 361 10.95 2.17 -7.26
N LYS A 362 10.73 1.89 -8.54
CA LYS A 362 11.82 1.63 -9.47
C LYS A 362 12.48 2.95 -9.81
N TRP A 363 13.75 3.07 -9.46
CA TRP A 363 14.50 4.29 -9.67
C TRP A 363 15.32 4.18 -10.93
N THR A 364 15.42 5.27 -11.68
CA THR A 364 16.24 5.33 -12.88
C THR A 364 17.27 6.44 -12.71
N LEU A 365 18.56 6.09 -12.62
CA LEU A 365 19.64 7.06 -12.80
C LEU A 365 19.76 7.35 -14.29
N VAL A 366 19.59 8.61 -14.65
CA VAL A 366 19.80 9.13 -15.98
C VAL A 366 21.12 9.87 -15.96
N ASP A 367 22.08 9.42 -16.76
CA ASP A 367 23.33 10.12 -17.02
C ASP A 367 23.15 10.99 -18.27
N LEU A 368 23.17 12.31 -18.09
CA LEU A 368 22.93 13.29 -19.14
C LEU A 368 24.12 13.43 -20.11
N SER A 369 25.31 12.97 -19.72
CA SER A 369 26.50 13.03 -20.57
C SER A 369 26.59 11.88 -21.57
N THR A 370 25.96 10.74 -21.25
CA THR A 370 26.03 9.52 -22.07
C THR A 370 24.66 9.03 -22.55
N ASP A 371 23.58 9.71 -22.17
CA ASP A 371 22.18 9.30 -22.33
C ASP A 371 21.90 7.88 -21.79
N GLN A 372 22.73 7.42 -20.84
CA GLN A 372 22.59 6.10 -20.26
C GLN A 372 21.57 6.12 -19.13
N GLN A 373 20.66 5.15 -19.17
CA GLN A 373 19.70 4.90 -18.11
C GLN A 373 20.07 3.64 -17.35
N TRP A 374 20.13 3.76 -16.03
CA TRP A 374 20.38 2.66 -15.12
C TRP A 374 19.19 2.49 -14.20
N PHE A 375 18.62 1.30 -14.16
CA PHE A 375 17.50 0.99 -13.26
C PHE A 375 18.04 0.52 -11.92
N PHE A 376 17.42 0.91 -10.80
CA PHE A 376 17.82 0.48 -9.46
C PHE A 376 16.62 -0.02 -8.67
N GLU A 377 16.86 -1.10 -7.93
CA GLU A 377 16.00 -1.55 -6.84
C GLU A 377 16.80 -1.46 -5.54
N PHE A 378 16.27 -0.76 -4.54
CA PHE A 378 16.93 -0.61 -3.25
C PHE A 378 16.52 -1.77 -2.33
N ARG A 379 17.50 -2.52 -1.81
CA ARG A 379 17.29 -3.55 -0.77
C ARG A 379 18.08 -3.23 0.48
N ILE A 380 17.44 -3.22 1.64
CA ILE A 380 18.11 -3.01 2.94
C ILE A 380 18.76 -4.31 3.40
N VAL A 381 19.98 -4.20 3.96
CA VAL A 381 20.68 -5.30 4.62
C VAL A 381 21.22 -4.78 5.96
N GLY A 382 20.75 -5.34 7.08
CA GLY A 382 21.18 -4.97 8.43
C GLY A 382 20.22 -4.00 9.17
N PRO A 383 20.59 -3.52 10.38
CA PRO A 383 19.75 -2.67 11.21
C PRO A 383 19.49 -1.28 10.59
N ILE A 384 18.26 -0.78 10.74
CA ILE A 384 17.70 0.42 10.11
C ILE A 384 18.41 1.73 10.51
N SER A 385 19.17 1.72 11.61
CA SER A 385 19.86 2.90 12.18
C SER A 385 20.89 3.54 11.23
N TYR A 386 21.31 2.84 10.18
CA TYR A 386 21.99 3.42 9.02
C TYR A 386 21.35 2.84 7.75
N ALA A 387 20.53 3.62 7.05
CA ALA A 387 19.88 3.15 5.83
C ALA A 387 20.94 2.89 4.76
N GLN A 388 21.29 1.62 4.59
CA GLN A 388 22.26 1.16 3.62
C GLN A 388 21.77 -0.12 2.97
N GLY A 389 22.30 -0.40 1.78
CA GLY A 389 21.86 -1.55 1.05
C GLY A 389 22.60 -1.77 -0.25
N ARG A 390 22.08 -2.70 -1.02
CA ARG A 390 22.55 -2.97 -2.37
C ARG A 390 21.49 -2.52 -3.35
N CYS A 391 21.95 -2.05 -4.51
CA CYS A 391 21.12 -1.89 -5.67
C CYS A 391 21.61 -2.75 -6.82
N THR A 392 20.64 -3.28 -7.56
CA THR A 392 20.82 -4.05 -8.78
C THR A 392 20.37 -3.20 -9.95
N GLY A 393 21.16 -3.14 -11.01
CA GLY A 393 20.77 -2.41 -12.20
C GLY A 393 21.08 -3.09 -13.52
N LYS A 394 20.54 -2.51 -14.59
CA LYS A 394 20.77 -2.96 -15.96
C LYS A 394 21.30 -1.81 -16.79
N ARG A 395 22.29 -2.08 -17.64
CA ARG A 395 22.78 -1.21 -18.70
C ARG A 395 22.56 -1.93 -20.03
N GLY A 396 21.57 -1.50 -20.81
CA GLY A 396 21.10 -2.29 -21.95
C GLY A 396 20.61 -3.67 -21.51
N THR A 397 21.12 -4.74 -22.15
CA THR A 397 20.78 -6.13 -21.81
C THR A 397 21.61 -6.71 -20.66
N ARG A 398 22.65 -6.02 -20.20
CA ARG A 398 23.56 -6.52 -19.16
C ARG A 398 23.09 -6.13 -17.76
N THR A 399 22.95 -7.12 -16.89
CA THR A 399 22.66 -6.92 -15.47
C THR A 399 23.96 -6.68 -14.71
N HIS A 400 24.04 -5.55 -14.02
CA HIS A 400 25.11 -5.20 -13.10
C HIS A 400 24.58 -5.33 -11.67
N SER A 401 24.98 -6.40 -11.00
CA SER A 401 24.75 -6.57 -9.57
C SER A 401 25.88 -5.91 -8.79
N SER A 402 25.54 -5.09 -7.78
CA SER A 402 26.40 -4.69 -6.64
C SER A 402 26.91 -3.25 -6.53
N ARG A 403 26.07 -2.26 -6.83
CA ARG A 403 26.32 -0.91 -6.28
C ARG A 403 25.82 -0.84 -4.83
N GLN A 404 26.66 -0.41 -3.90
CA GLN A 404 26.24 -0.12 -2.53
C GLN A 404 25.58 1.25 -2.48
N TRP A 405 24.52 1.38 -1.68
CA TRP A 405 23.93 2.67 -1.37
C TRP A 405 23.89 2.88 0.13
N ALA A 406 24.00 4.13 0.55
CA ALA A 406 23.81 4.56 1.93
C ALA A 406 23.15 5.94 1.94
N ILE A 407 22.37 6.23 2.98
CA ILE A 407 21.86 7.58 3.21
C ILE A 407 22.52 8.12 4.47
N ARG A 408 23.20 9.25 4.32
CA ARG A 408 23.83 9.97 5.43
C ARG A 408 23.38 11.42 5.33
N ASP A 409 22.80 11.95 6.41
CA ASP A 409 22.35 13.35 6.49
C ASP A 409 21.38 13.79 5.37
N GLY A 410 20.50 12.88 4.92
CA GLY A 410 19.55 13.15 3.84
C GLY A 410 20.17 13.15 2.43
N ILE A 411 21.45 12.78 2.32
CA ILE A 411 22.18 12.61 1.08
C ILE A 411 22.22 11.12 0.75
N LEU A 412 21.68 10.75 -0.42
CA LEU A 412 21.85 9.42 -0.98
C LEU A 412 23.26 9.31 -1.57
N ILE A 413 24.02 8.34 -1.09
CA ILE A 413 25.39 8.03 -1.51
C ILE A 413 25.37 6.71 -2.26
N LEU A 414 25.78 6.71 -3.53
CA LEU A 414 25.99 5.50 -4.33
C LEU A 414 27.50 5.23 -4.48
N GLU A 415 27.90 3.98 -4.26
CA GLU A 415 29.30 3.49 -4.35
C GLU A 415 30.30 4.33 -3.54
N ASN A 416 29.87 4.91 -2.42
CA ASN A 416 30.68 5.79 -1.56
C ASN A 416 31.23 7.06 -2.25
N ALA A 417 30.75 7.40 -3.46
CA ALA A 417 31.29 8.51 -4.25
C ALA A 417 30.20 9.46 -4.77
N ALA A 418 29.15 8.94 -5.39
CA ALA A 418 28.12 9.76 -6.01
C ALA A 418 27.08 10.17 -4.96
N LYS A 419 26.97 11.48 -4.69
CA LYS A 419 26.08 12.05 -3.68
C LYS A 419 24.89 12.71 -4.35
N TYR A 420 23.68 12.45 -3.84
CA TYR A 420 22.45 13.03 -4.34
C TYR A 420 21.57 13.58 -3.21
N VAL A 421 20.91 14.70 -3.47
CA VAL A 421 19.93 15.33 -2.59
C VAL A 421 18.56 15.18 -3.22
N TYR A 422 17.57 14.79 -2.41
CA TYR A 422 16.19 14.65 -2.88
C TYR A 422 15.53 16.03 -3.00
N GLU A 423 14.99 16.32 -4.18
CA GLU A 423 14.22 17.52 -4.45
C GLU A 423 12.73 17.16 -4.51
N GLU A 424 11.96 17.62 -3.52
CA GLU A 424 10.57 17.22 -3.34
C GLU A 424 9.63 17.74 -4.45
N SER A 425 9.94 18.90 -5.03
CA SER A 425 9.15 19.51 -6.11
C SER A 425 9.20 18.70 -7.41
N SER A 426 10.37 18.21 -7.80
CA SER A 426 10.55 17.37 -8.99
C SER A 426 10.42 15.88 -8.70
N ARG A 427 10.46 15.50 -7.41
CA ARG A 427 10.51 14.11 -6.92
C ARG A 427 11.72 13.34 -7.48
N GLN A 428 12.85 14.02 -7.62
CA GLN A 428 14.09 13.47 -8.16
C GLN A 428 15.23 13.62 -7.14
N TRP A 429 16.18 12.70 -7.19
CA TRP A 429 17.48 12.87 -6.56
C TRP A 429 18.42 13.57 -7.53
N LYS A 430 18.83 14.79 -7.21
CA LYS A 430 19.80 15.57 -7.98
C LYS A 430 21.18 15.47 -7.36
N GLN A 431 22.25 15.53 -8.15
CA GLN A 431 23.60 15.46 -7.58
C GLN A 431 23.84 16.60 -6.58
N ALA A 432 24.35 16.24 -5.41
CA ALA A 432 24.58 17.14 -4.29
C ALA A 432 25.68 18.19 -4.55
N ASN A 433 26.54 17.94 -5.53
CA ASN A 433 27.66 18.80 -5.91
C ASN A 433 27.27 19.91 -6.91
N GLY A 434 25.97 20.09 -7.20
CA GLY A 434 25.48 21.07 -8.15
C GLY A 434 25.77 20.76 -9.63
N LYS A 435 26.40 19.61 -9.92
CA LYS A 435 26.60 19.16 -11.30
C LYS A 435 25.27 18.58 -11.81
N ASN A 436 24.78 19.08 -12.94
CA ASN A 436 23.62 18.50 -13.63
C ASN A 436 24.07 17.40 -14.61
N LEU A 437 24.94 16.49 -14.15
CA LEU A 437 25.44 15.39 -15.01
C LEU A 437 24.58 14.14 -14.89
N SER A 438 23.92 13.94 -13.75
CA SER A 438 22.99 12.83 -13.58
C SER A 438 21.92 13.14 -12.54
N TYR A 439 20.80 12.43 -12.63
CA TYR A 439 19.73 12.48 -11.63
C TYR A 439 19.06 11.11 -11.50
N ILE A 440 18.42 10.84 -10.37
CA ILE A 440 17.64 9.60 -10.14
C ILE A 440 16.17 9.97 -10.03
N ARG A 441 15.33 9.38 -10.88
CA ARG A 441 13.87 9.62 -10.91
C ARG A 441 13.05 8.34 -10.76
#